data_AF-A0A538LN05-F1
#
_entry.id   AF-A0A538LN05-F1
#
_cell.length_a   1.000
_cell.length_b   1.000
_cell.length_c   1.000
_cell.angle_alpha   90.00
_cell.angle_beta   90.00
_cell.angle_gamma   90.00
#
_symmetry.space_group_name_H-M   'P 1'
#
loop_
_entity.id
_entity.type
_entity.pdbx_description
1 polymer ?
#
loop_
_entity_poly.entity_id
_entity_poly.type
_entity_poly.pdbx_seq_one_letter_code
_entity_poly.pdbx_strand_id
1 'polypeptide(L)' 'MASATMVMTGSRRLEELRAEAHYARERYDLYRAKMYGLRPTSITRFRELERMHQGADARLRRAQQEHPPNS' A
#
# COMPACT_ATOMS: atom_id res chain seq x y z
N MET A 1 -0.64 32.16 3.98
CA MET A 1 0.09 31.12 4.75
C MET A 1 -0.63 29.76 4.80
N ALA A 2 -1.96 29.66 4.65
CA ALA A 2 -2.70 28.39 4.75
C ALA A 2 -2.38 27.33 3.64
N SER A 3 -2.00 27.76 2.43
CA SER A 3 -1.74 26.84 1.32
C SER A 3 -0.48 25.97 1.50
N ALA A 4 0.55 26.47 2.19
CA ALA A 4 1.80 25.73 2.41
C ALA A 4 1.61 24.54 3.39
N THR A 5 0.80 24.72 4.43
CA THR A 5 0.48 23.67 5.40
C THR A 5 -0.26 22.51 4.75
N MET A 6 -1.20 22.79 3.84
CA MET A 6 -2.03 21.79 3.17
C MET A 6 -1.21 20.91 2.20
N VAL A 7 -0.25 21.50 1.49
CA VAL A 7 0.69 20.75 0.64
C VAL A 7 1.60 19.86 1.47
N MET A 8 2.17 20.37 2.58
CA MET A 8 3.02 19.58 3.49
C MET A 8 2.28 18.37 4.08
N THR A 9 1.01 18.53 4.47
CA THR A 9 0.18 17.42 4.96
C THR A 9 -0.15 16.41 3.86
N GLY A 10 -0.39 16.88 2.63
CA GLY A 10 -0.60 16.02 1.46
C GLY A 10 0.63 15.19 1.12
N SER A 11 1.82 15.81 1.13
CA SER A 11 3.10 15.12 0.91
C SER A 11 3.37 14.04 1.97
N ARG A 12 3.18 14.36 3.25
CA ARG A 12 3.34 13.37 4.34
C ARG A 12 2.34 12.22 4.20
N ARG A 13 1.08 12.53 3.90
CA ARG A 13 0.05 11.51 3.71
C ARG A 13 0.39 10.57 2.55
N LEU A 14 0.92 11.12 1.46
CA LEU A 14 1.36 10.33 0.31
C LEU A 14 2.51 9.40 0.66
N GLU A 15 3.48 9.85 1.46
CA GLU A 15 4.59 9.03 1.96
C GLU A 15 4.12 7.89 2.86
N GLU A 16 3.20 8.16 3.79
CA GLU A 16 2.60 7.15 4.65
C GLU A 16 1.89 6.06 3.83
N LEU A 17 1.12 6.46 2.81
CA LEU A 17 0.43 5.53 1.91
C LEU A 17 1.40 4.73 1.04
N ARG A 18 2.53 5.31 0.62
CA ARG A 18 3.60 4.58 -0.09
C ARG A 18 4.22 3.51 0.80
N ALA A 19 4.57 3.86 2.04
CA ALA A 19 5.13 2.92 3.00
C ALA A 19 4.15 1.78 3.32
N GLU A 20 2.86 2.10 3.49
CA GLU A 20 1.81 1.12 3.70
C GLU A 20 1.67 0.15 2.51
N ALA A 21 1.59 0.67 1.29
CA ALA A 21 1.47 -0.14 0.08
C ALA A 21 2.69 -1.06 -0.12
N HIS A 22 3.90 -0.52 0.11
CA HIS A 22 5.14 -1.29 0.05
C HIS A 22 5.13 -2.45 1.04
N TYR A 23 4.85 -2.17 2.31
CA TYR A 23 4.80 -3.17 3.37
C TYR A 23 3.76 -4.26 3.11
N ALA A 24 2.56 -3.87 2.66
CA ALA A 24 1.49 -4.81 2.34
C ALA A 24 1.87 -5.73 1.17
N ARG A 25 2.51 -5.15 0.13
CA ARG A 25 3.02 -5.90 -1.02
C ARG A 25 4.12 -6.87 -0.62
N GLU A 26 5.14 -6.44 0.12
CA GLU A 26 6.23 -7.31 0.57
C GLU A 26 5.70 -8.50 1.37
N ARG A 27 4.72 -8.27 2.26
CA ARG A 27 4.09 -9.35 3.02
C ARG A 27 3.33 -10.33 2.14
N TYR A 28 2.60 -9.84 1.15
CA TYR A 28 1.89 -10.68 0.19
C TYR A 28 2.88 -11.50 -0.64
N ASP A 29 3.92 -10.89 -1.20
CA ASP A 29 4.91 -11.54 -2.04
C ASP A 29 5.71 -12.61 -1.27
N LEU A 30 6.13 -12.31 -0.03
CA LEU A 30 6.78 -13.27 0.85
C LEU A 30 5.88 -14.47 1.16
N TYR A 31 4.58 -14.23 1.38
CA TYR A 31 3.64 -15.32 1.66
C TYR A 31 3.30 -16.12 0.40
N ARG A 32 3.19 -15.45 -0.75
CA ARG A 32 3.01 -16.06 -2.07
C ARG A 32 4.18 -16.99 -2.40
N ALA A 33 5.41 -16.57 -2.13
CA ALA A 33 6.59 -17.43 -2.30
C ALA A 33 6.52 -18.69 -1.42
N LYS A 34 6.03 -18.56 -0.17
CA LYS A 34 5.82 -19.70 0.74
C LYS A 34 4.75 -20.68 0.24
N MET A 35 3.69 -20.19 -0.42
CA MET A 35 2.63 -21.03 -1.00
C MET A 35 3.15 -21.97 -2.10
N TYR A 36 4.19 -21.56 -2.84
CA TYR A 36 4.81 -22.40 -3.87
C TYR A 36 5.86 -23.39 -3.31
N GLY A 37 6.15 -23.35 -2.01
CA GLY A 37 7.04 -24.31 -1.35
C GLY A 37 6.29 -25.52 -0.78
N LEU A 38 7.03 -26.56 -0.34
CA LEU A 38 6.46 -27.77 0.28
C LEU A 38 5.90 -27.57 1.70
N ARG A 39 5.66 -26.32 2.13
CA ARG A 39 5.14 -26.05 3.49
C ARG A 39 3.62 -25.90 3.47
N PRO A 40 2.91 -26.45 4.47
CA PRO A 40 1.49 -26.17 4.63
C PRO A 40 1.29 -24.67 4.89
N THR A 41 0.50 -24.02 4.04
CA THR A 41 0.17 -22.60 4.09
C THR A 41 -1.35 -22.39 4.12
N SER A 42 -1.81 -21.41 4.90
CA SER A 42 -3.24 -21.07 4.97
C SER A 42 -3.68 -20.22 3.76
N ILE A 43 -4.63 -20.76 2.97
CA ILE A 43 -5.28 -20.04 1.85
C ILE A 43 -6.08 -18.84 2.37
N THR A 44 -6.73 -18.96 3.53
CA THR A 44 -7.47 -17.85 4.15
C THR A 44 -6.54 -16.67 4.44
N ARG A 45 -5.38 -16.95 5.03
CA ARG A 45 -4.38 -15.93 5.32
C ARG A 45 -3.80 -15.30 4.05
N PHE A 46 -3.62 -16.09 2.99
CA PHE A 46 -3.20 -15.57 1.70
C PHE A 46 -4.21 -14.57 1.13
N ARG A 47 -5.49 -14.92 1.12
CA ARG A 47 -6.57 -14.03 0.65
C ARG A 47 -6.69 -12.75 1.48
N GLU A 48 -6.44 -12.82 2.79
CA GLU A 48 -6.37 -11.62 3.63
C GLU A 48 -5.22 -10.70 3.21
N LEU A 49 -4.02 -11.26 3.01
CA LEU A 49 -2.85 -10.50 2.56
C LEU A 49 -3.10 -9.86 1.20
N GLU A 50 -3.72 -10.60 0.28
CA GLU A 50 -4.11 -10.09 -1.03
C GLU A 50 -5.06 -8.88 -0.93
N ARG A 51 -6.12 -8.99 -0.11
CA ARG A 51 -7.06 -7.87 0.12
C ARG A 51 -6.37 -6.67 0.76
N MET A 52 -5.47 -6.89 1.73
CA MET A 52 -4.73 -5.81 2.38
C MET A 52 -3.82 -5.08 1.39
N HIS A 53 -3.07 -5.82 0.58
CA HIS A 53 -2.24 -5.28 -0.51
C HIS A 53 -3.09 -4.46 -1.50
N GLN A 54 -4.17 -5.04 -2.02
CA GLN A 54 -5.04 -4.36 -2.99
C GLN A 54 -5.67 -3.09 -2.41
N GLY A 55 -6.08 -3.13 -1.13
CA GLY A 55 -6.65 -1.97 -0.43
C GLY A 55 -5.63 -0.85 -0.22
N ALA A 56 -4.40 -1.18 0.17
CA ALA A 56 -3.33 -0.18 0.35
C ALA A 56 -2.96 0.48 -0.98
N ASP A 57 -2.81 -0.31 -2.04
CA ASP A 57 -2.58 0.17 -3.39
C ASP A 57 -3.67 1.11 -3.89
N ALA A 58 -4.95 0.75 -3.66
CA ALA A 58 -6.08 1.57 -4.06
C ALA A 58 -6.07 2.94 -3.36
N ARG A 59 -5.75 2.97 -2.05
CA ARG A 59 -5.59 4.23 -1.31
C ARG A 59 -4.46 5.08 -1.85
N LEU A 60 -3.30 4.47 -2.13
CA LEU A 60 -2.16 5.18 -2.68
C LEU A 60 -2.48 5.77 -4.06
N ARG A 61 -3.08 4.98 -4.97
CA ARG A 61 -3.48 5.46 -6.30
C ARG A 61 -4.44 6.63 -6.22
N ARG A 62 -5.42 6.56 -5.33
CA ARG A 62 -6.36 7.66 -5.10
C ARG A 62 -5.64 8.92 -4.62
N ALA A 63 -4.77 8.82 -3.62
CA ALA A 63 -4.01 9.97 -3.13
C ALA A 63 -3.07 10.57 -4.18
N GLN A 64 -2.47 9.74 -5.05
CA GLN A 64 -1.67 10.20 -6.19
C GLN A 64 -2.49 10.97 -7.23
N GLN A 65 -3.75 10.59 -7.44
CA GLN A 65 -4.67 11.30 -8.33
C GLN A 65 -5.14 12.63 -7.73
N GLU A 66 -5.34 12.68 -6.42
CA GLU A 66 -5.71 13.90 -5.67
C GLU A 66 -4.53 14.89 -5.55
N HIS A 67 -3.29 14.38 -5.57
CA HIS A 67 -2.05 15.17 -5.50
C HIS A 67 -1.12 14.85 -6.68
N PRO A 68 -1.47 15.27 -7.91
CA PRO A 68 -0.62 15.05 -9.07
C PRO A 68 0.73 15.75 -8.86
N PRO A 69 1.86 15.12 -9.24
CA PRO A 69 3.16 15.77 -9.22
C PRO A 69 3.10 16.94 -10.21
N ASN A 70 3.02 18.15 -9.66
CA ASN A 70 2.82 19.44 -10.33
C ASN A 70 1.42 19.68 -10.94
N SER A 71 0.63 20.52 -10.28
CA SER A 71 -0.32 21.46 -10.88
C SER A 71 -0.09 22.83 -10.27
#